data_AF-A0A523Y100-F1
#
_entry.id   AF-A0A523Y100-F1
#
_cell.length_a   1.000
_cell.length_b   1.000
_cell.length_c   1.000
_cell.angle_alpha   90.00
_cell.angle_beta   90.00
_cell.angle_gamma   90.00
#
_symmetry.space_group_name_H-M   'P 1'
#
loop_
_entity.id
_entity.type
_entity.pdbx_description
1 polymer ?
#
loop_
_entity_poly.entity_id
_entity_poly.type
_entity_poly.pdbx_seq_one_letter_code
_entity_poly.pdbx_strand_id
1 'polypeptide(L)' 'QIYLSLPMKGLCREDCAGLCPLCGINLNMKKCECLRGKGHPGFSKLKKVKFQGE' A
#
# COMPACT_ATOMS: atom_id res chain seq x y z
N GLN A 1 -5.19 -16.48 24.06
CA GLN A 1 -3.79 -16.09 23.82
C GLN A 1 -3.70 -15.48 22.42
N ILE A 2 -3.17 -14.25 22.27
CA ILE A 2 -3.06 -13.53 20.98
C ILE A 2 -1.57 -13.47 20.62
N TYR A 3 -1.20 -13.97 19.44
CA TYR A 3 0.18 -13.98 18.95
C TYR A 3 0.44 -12.76 18.06
N LEU A 4 0.88 -11.66 18.67
CA LEU A 4 1.17 -10.40 17.97
C LEU A 4 2.54 -10.38 17.27
N SER A 5 3.43 -11.30 17.62
CA SER A 5 4.82 -11.34 17.19
C SER A 5 5.12 -12.44 16.16
N LEU A 6 4.09 -12.97 15.49
CA LEU A 6 4.32 -13.93 14.40
C LEU A 6 5.02 -13.20 13.24
N PRO A 7 6.14 -13.74 12.74
CA PRO A 7 6.85 -13.12 11.63
C PRO A 7 5.95 -13.13 10.39
N MET A 8 5.80 -11.98 9.74
CA MET A 8 5.08 -11.88 8.49
C MET A 8 5.84 -12.62 7.39
N LYS A 9 5.19 -13.61 6.76
CA LYS A 9 5.75 -14.30 5.62
C LYS A 9 5.45 -13.52 4.34
N GLY A 10 6.49 -13.05 3.65
CA GLY A 10 6.36 -12.50 2.30
C GLY A 10 5.87 -13.58 1.34
N LEU A 11 4.64 -13.46 0.85
CA LEU A 11 4.06 -14.40 -0.12
C LEU A 11 4.31 -13.97 -1.57
N CYS A 12 4.52 -12.68 -1.81
CA CYS A 12 4.84 -12.15 -3.13
C CYS A 12 6.33 -12.36 -3.45
N ARG A 13 6.62 -12.68 -4.71
CA ARG A 13 7.94 -12.53 -5.33
C ARG A 13 8.37 -11.06 -5.39
N GLU A 14 9.65 -10.80 -5.64
CA GLU A 14 10.22 -9.44 -5.62
C GLU A 14 9.59 -8.49 -6.65
N ASP A 15 9.19 -9.00 -7.82
CA ASP A 15 8.57 -8.26 -8.92
C ASP A 15 7.02 -8.28 -8.87
N CYS A 16 6.42 -8.72 -7.76
CA CYS A 16 4.97 -8.81 -7.62
C CYS A 16 4.32 -7.43 -7.68
N ALA A 17 3.56 -7.14 -8.73
CA ALA A 17 2.85 -5.87 -8.87
C ALA A 17 1.73 -5.68 -7.82
N GLY A 18 1.35 -6.76 -7.11
CA GLY A 18 0.32 -6.74 -6.07
C GLY A 18 -1.11 -6.60 -6.59
N LEU A 19 -1.99 -6.18 -5.70
CA LEU A 19 -3.40 -5.88 -5.99
C LEU A 19 -3.61 -4.36 -6.00
N CYS A 20 -4.59 -3.89 -6.79
CA CYS A 20 -4.98 -2.49 -6.73
C CYS A 20 -5.54 -2.16 -5.34
N PRO A 21 -5.03 -1.13 -4.62
CA PRO A 21 -5.49 -0.79 -3.28
C PRO A 21 -6.91 -0.20 -3.24
N LEU A 22 -7.48 0.12 -4.41
CA LEU A 22 -8.82 0.71 -4.53
C LEU A 22 -9.89 -0.32 -4.94
N CYS A 23 -9.57 -1.23 -5.86
CA CYS A 23 -10.55 -2.20 -6.38
C CYS A 23 -10.16 -3.67 -6.20
N GLY A 24 -8.94 -3.96 -5.75
CA GLY A 24 -8.47 -5.33 -5.50
C GLY A 24 -8.07 -6.15 -6.73
N ILE A 25 -8.14 -5.60 -7.96
CA ILE A 25 -7.74 -6.35 -9.16
C ILE A 25 -6.26 -6.73 -9.11
N ASN A 26 -5.94 -7.92 -9.60
CA ASN A 26 -4.57 -8.41 -9.70
C ASN A 26 -3.79 -7.66 -10.80
N LEU A 27 -2.85 -6.81 -10.38
CA LEU A 27 -2.04 -5.97 -11.28
C LEU A 27 -1.02 -6.78 -12.09
N ASN A 28 -0.77 -8.03 -11.71
CA ASN A 28 0.04 -8.95 -12.50
C ASN A 28 -0.69 -9.48 -13.74
N MET A 29 -2.03 -9.40 -13.75
CA MET A 29 -2.86 -9.93 -14.85
C MET A 29 -3.42 -8.82 -15.71
N LYS A 30 -3.86 -7.71 -15.11
CA LYS A 30 -4.52 -6.59 -15.80
C LYS A 30 -4.22 -5.26 -15.13
N LYS A 31 -4.22 -4.20 -15.93
CA LYS A 31 -4.18 -2.83 -15.40
C LYS A 31 -5.55 -2.46 -14.80
N CYS A 32 -5.54 -1.59 -13.80
CA CYS A 32 -6.75 -0.99 -13.26
C CYS A 32 -6.92 0.43 -13.82
N GLU A 33 -8.18 0.86 -13.97
CA GLU A 33 -8.52 2.24 -14.35
C GLU A 33 -8.87 3.12 -13.13
N CYS A 34 -8.54 2.66 -11.91
CA CYS A 34 -8.82 3.42 -10.70
C CYS A 34 -8.04 4.74 -10.71
N LEU A 35 -8.76 5.86 -10.63
CA LEU A 35 -8.17 7.16 -10.38
C LEU A 35 -7.40 7.09 -9.06
N ARG A 36 -6.10 7.38 -9.11
CA ARG A 36 -5.30 7.57 -7.89
C ARG A 36 -5.93 8.71 -7.10
N GLY A 37 -6.67 8.36 -6.06
CA GLY A 37 -7.29 9.32 -5.17
C GLY A 37 -6.23 10.20 -4.53
N LYS A 38 -6.55 11.49 -4.34
CA LYS A 38 -5.79 12.34 -3.43
C LYS A 38 -5.79 11.63 -2.07
N GLY A 39 -4.63 11.55 -1.40
CA GLY A 39 -4.51 10.90 -0.10
C GLY A 39 -5.59 11.35 0.89
N HIS A 40 -5.88 10.52 1.88
CA HIS A 40 -7.01 10.73 2.79
C HIS A 40 -7.06 12.17 3.33
N PRO A 41 -8.22 12.86 3.28
CA PRO A 41 -8.31 14.28 3.63
C PRO A 41 -7.86 14.57 5.07
N GLY A 42 -8.04 13.62 6.00
CA GLY A 42 -7.53 13.73 7.38
C GLY A 42 -6.00 13.87 7.48
N PHE A 43 -5.25 13.41 6.47
CA PHE A 43 -3.79 13.52 6.41
C PHE A 43 -3.31 14.68 5.55
N SER A 44 -4.18 15.61 5.16
CA SER A 44 -3.81 16.74 4.29
C SER A 44 -2.66 17.58 4.84
N LYS A 45 -2.51 17.67 6.17
CA LYS A 45 -1.43 18.40 6.84
C LYS A 45 -0.06 17.75 6.65
N LEU A 46 0.00 16.42 6.49
CA LEU A 46 1.25 15.68 6.30
C LEU A 46 1.97 16.02 5.00
N LYS A 47 1.27 16.60 4.01
CA LYS A 47 1.89 17.08 2.76
C LYS A 47 3.00 18.11 2.97
N LYS A 48 3.01 18.80 4.11
CA LYS A 48 4.00 19.83 4.46
C LYS A 48 5.09 19.32 5.41
N VAL A 49 5.01 18.07 5.83
CA VAL A 49 5.97 17.47 6.77
C VAL A 49 7.21 17.04 5.97
N LYS A 50 8.39 17.53 6.37
CA LYS A 50 9.67 17.06 5.86
C LYS A 50 10.17 15.99 6.80
N PHE A 51 10.38 14.78 6.30
CA PHE A 51 11.06 13.73 7.07
C PHE A 51 12.57 13.97 6.93
N GLN A 52 13.22 14.30 8.05
CA GLN A 52 14.68 14.17 8.19
C GLN A 52 14.92 12.75 8.68
N GLY A 53 15.30 11.86 7.76
CA GLY A 53 15.73 10.51 8.11
C GLY A 53 17.22 10.52 8.42
N GLU A 54 17.58 9.96 9.57
CA GLU A 54 18.91 9.39 9.84
C GLU A 54 18.99 7.97 9.26
#